data_AF-A0A2W4U2L1-F1
#
_entry.id   AF-A0A2W4U2L1-F1
#
_cell.length_a   1.000
_cell.length_b   1.000
_cell.length_c   1.000
_cell.angle_alpha   90.00
_cell.angle_beta   90.00
_cell.angle_gamma   90.00
#
_symmetry.space_group_name_H-M   'P 1'
#
loop_
_entity.id
_entity.type
_entity.pdbx_description
1 polymer ?
#
loop_
_entity_poly.entity_id
_entity_poly.type
_entity_poly.pdbx_seq_one_letter_code
_entity_poly.pdbx_strand_id
1 'polypeptide(L)'
;MIITNSFSRRSLLGFGAASIAVAAAPRVWAQAAAPAAPTGPFSLPKRAYEAAALEPHIDATTMDIHYSRHHAAFVTGLNNAAKDHGVLAAKPINELLGDITALPEAVRVAVRNAGGGHANHSMFWEIMGPGAGGAPTGDVAAAITKDLGGFDKFKADFEAAGLRVFGSGWVFVTVDKAGKLALLSKPNQDSPLMDKHMVLLGNDVWEHAYYLKYQNRRADYLKSWWNVVNWAKVNERYAAAKAGKLTV
;
A
#
# COMPACT_ATOMS: atom_id res chain seq x y z
N MET A 1 -29.50 73.54 -3.80
CA MET A 1 -30.97 73.65 -3.73
C MET A 1 -31.51 73.35 -5.12
N ILE A 2 -32.38 72.33 -5.19
CA ILE A 2 -33.34 71.99 -6.26
C ILE A 2 -32.79 71.35 -7.55
N ILE A 3 -33.20 70.09 -7.69
CA ILE A 3 -33.22 69.21 -8.87
C ILE A 3 -34.30 69.72 -9.84
N THR A 4 -34.03 69.69 -11.15
CA THR A 4 -34.91 69.07 -12.19
C THR A 4 -34.31 69.30 -13.57
N ASN A 5 -34.10 68.23 -14.35
CA ASN A 5 -34.91 68.07 -15.56
C ASN A 5 -34.80 66.66 -16.16
N SER A 6 -35.96 66.15 -16.52
CA SER A 6 -36.21 64.97 -17.34
C SER A 6 -35.57 65.07 -18.72
N PHE A 7 -35.26 63.94 -19.36
CA PHE A 7 -35.97 63.45 -20.56
C PHE A 7 -35.40 62.13 -21.09
N SER A 8 -36.24 61.49 -21.87
CA SER A 8 -36.30 60.08 -22.29
C SER A 8 -35.52 59.75 -23.57
N ARG A 9 -35.10 58.48 -23.63
CA ARG A 9 -34.94 57.51 -24.76
C ARG A 9 -34.54 58.00 -26.17
N ARG A 10 -33.56 57.23 -26.70
CA ARG A 10 -32.90 57.20 -28.05
C ARG A 10 -31.70 58.14 -28.11
N SER A 11 -30.46 57.61 -28.13
CA SER A 11 -29.89 57.05 -29.35
C SER A 11 -28.65 56.17 -29.11
N LEU A 12 -28.72 54.95 -29.65
CA LEU A 12 -27.71 54.24 -30.46
C LEU A 12 -26.26 54.01 -29.95
N LEU A 13 -25.95 52.71 -29.92
CA LEU A 13 -24.75 52.05 -30.45
C LEU A 13 -23.41 52.21 -29.72
N GLY A 14 -23.08 51.12 -29.02
CA GLY A 14 -21.95 50.30 -29.43
C GLY A 14 -20.63 50.56 -28.73
N PHE A 15 -20.25 49.69 -27.79
CA PHE A 15 -18.89 49.16 -27.68
C PHE A 15 -18.98 47.77 -27.04
N GLY A 16 -18.25 46.81 -27.63
CA GLY A 16 -18.50 45.37 -27.54
C GLY A 16 -18.31 44.76 -26.16
N ALA A 17 -19.12 43.72 -25.89
CA ALA A 17 -18.86 42.78 -24.82
C ALA A 17 -17.59 41.98 -25.18
N ALA A 18 -16.46 42.31 -24.56
CA ALA A 18 -15.31 41.40 -24.53
C ALA A 18 -15.65 40.24 -23.60
N SER A 19 -16.15 39.15 -24.17
CA SER A 19 -16.31 37.87 -23.47
C SER A 19 -14.92 37.30 -23.23
N ILE A 20 -14.32 37.55 -22.05
CA ILE A 20 -13.14 36.80 -21.62
C ILE A 20 -13.63 35.41 -21.24
N ALA A 21 -13.58 34.49 -22.21
CA ALA A 21 -13.65 33.07 -21.92
C ALA A 21 -12.37 32.68 -21.18
N VAL A 22 -12.39 32.71 -19.85
CA VAL A 22 -11.37 32.05 -19.04
C VAL A 22 -11.57 30.56 -19.26
N ALA A 23 -10.84 29.98 -20.22
CA ALA A 23 -10.70 28.54 -20.33
C ALA A 23 -10.05 28.07 -19.02
N ALA A 24 -10.86 27.53 -18.12
CA ALA A 24 -10.37 26.81 -16.96
C ALA A 24 -9.76 25.50 -17.46
N ALA A 25 -8.51 25.56 -17.94
CA ALA A 25 -7.72 24.36 -18.12
C ALA A 25 -7.66 23.66 -16.75
N PRO A 26 -7.98 22.36 -16.66
CA PRO A 26 -7.82 21.64 -15.41
C PRO A 26 -6.37 21.80 -14.98
N ARG A 27 -6.15 22.33 -13.78
CA ARG A 27 -4.83 22.34 -13.16
C ARG A 27 -4.41 20.88 -13.01
N VAL A 28 -3.67 20.37 -13.98
CA VAL A 28 -2.93 19.12 -13.82
C VAL A 28 -1.84 19.47 -12.82
N TRP A 29 -2.00 19.00 -11.58
CA TRP A 29 -0.91 19.05 -10.63
C TRP A 29 0.18 18.19 -11.25
N ALA A 30 1.24 18.81 -11.75
CA ALA A 30 2.34 18.08 -12.33
C ALA A 30 2.90 17.17 -11.24
N GLN A 31 2.67 15.86 -11.39
CA GLN A 31 3.30 14.87 -10.53
C GLN A 31 4.80 15.04 -10.70
N ALA A 32 5.54 15.30 -9.63
CA ALA A 32 6.99 15.33 -9.71
C ALA A 32 7.50 14.03 -10.35
N ALA A 33 8.62 14.08 -11.08
CA ALA A 33 9.23 12.89 -11.66
C ALA A 33 9.66 11.91 -10.56
N ALA A 34 9.40 10.60 -10.76
CA ALA A 34 9.78 9.54 -9.82
C ALA A 34 11.25 9.69 -9.38
N PRO A 35 11.59 9.42 -8.11
CA PRO A 35 12.96 9.55 -7.65
C PRO A 35 13.79 8.48 -8.36
N ALA A 36 15.10 8.71 -8.49
CA ALA A 36 15.99 7.66 -8.96
C ALA A 36 15.85 6.40 -8.09
N ALA A 37 16.01 5.23 -8.71
CA ALA A 37 15.95 3.97 -7.99
C ALA A 37 16.95 3.96 -6.82
N PRO A 38 16.57 3.44 -5.63
CA PRO A 38 17.46 3.38 -4.50
C PRO A 38 18.73 2.57 -4.83
N THR A 39 19.89 3.06 -4.41
CA THR A 39 21.17 2.36 -4.52
C THR A 39 21.62 1.84 -3.16
N GLY A 40 22.18 0.64 -3.10
CA GLY A 40 22.64 0.01 -1.87
C GLY A 40 22.35 -1.50 -1.82
N PRO A 41 22.57 -2.15 -0.66
CA PRO A 41 22.39 -3.60 -0.50
C PRO A 41 20.93 -4.05 -0.58
N PHE A 42 19.97 -3.17 -0.32
CA PHE A 42 18.54 -3.44 -0.49
C PHE A 42 18.03 -2.82 -1.79
N SER A 43 17.16 -3.55 -2.49
CA SER A 43 16.61 -3.13 -3.78
C SER A 43 15.09 -3.01 -3.73
N LEU A 44 14.55 -2.06 -4.48
CA LEU A 44 13.11 -2.00 -4.74
C LEU A 44 12.71 -3.16 -5.68
N PRO A 45 11.87 -4.12 -5.25
CA PRO A 45 11.55 -5.30 -6.04
C PRO A 45 10.69 -4.93 -7.24
N LYS A 46 11.04 -5.42 -8.43
CA LYS A 46 10.26 -5.18 -9.64
C LYS A 46 8.87 -5.80 -9.50
N ARG A 47 7.80 -5.01 -9.70
CA ARG A 47 6.43 -5.53 -9.77
C ARG A 47 6.24 -6.43 -10.99
N ALA A 48 5.40 -7.44 -10.85
CA ALA A 48 5.04 -8.36 -11.94
C ALA A 48 4.04 -7.77 -12.95
N TYR A 49 3.50 -6.58 -12.68
CA TYR A 49 2.45 -5.95 -13.46
C TYR A 49 2.57 -4.42 -13.43
N GLU A 50 1.96 -3.79 -14.45
CA GLU A 50 1.95 -2.33 -14.62
C GLU A 50 1.01 -1.64 -13.64
N ALA A 51 1.17 -0.31 -13.46
CA ALA A 51 0.42 0.45 -12.46
C ALA A 51 -1.11 0.37 -12.64
N ALA A 52 -1.60 0.42 -13.87
CA ALA A 52 -3.03 0.36 -14.18
C ALA A 52 -3.64 -1.06 -14.15
N ALA A 53 -2.82 -2.10 -13.92
CA ALA A 53 -3.26 -3.50 -14.03
C ALA A 53 -4.29 -3.92 -12.97
N LEU A 54 -4.44 -3.16 -11.90
CA LEU A 54 -5.36 -3.44 -10.79
C LEU A 54 -6.64 -2.60 -10.83
N GLU A 55 -6.85 -1.82 -11.90
CA GLU A 55 -8.12 -1.14 -12.11
C GLU A 55 -9.27 -2.13 -12.38
N PRO A 56 -10.50 -1.83 -11.94
CA PRO A 56 -10.95 -0.59 -11.31
C PRO A 56 -10.84 -0.60 -9.77
N HIS A 57 -10.05 -1.50 -9.16
CA HIS A 57 -10.00 -1.69 -7.71
C HIS A 57 -8.94 -0.84 -7.01
N ILE A 58 -7.77 -0.67 -7.64
CA ILE A 58 -6.74 0.29 -7.18
C ILE A 58 -6.32 1.10 -8.40
N ASP A 59 -6.41 2.43 -8.31
CA ASP A 59 -6.14 3.31 -9.44
C ASP A 59 -4.64 3.37 -9.78
N ALA A 60 -4.33 3.58 -11.06
CA ALA A 60 -2.96 3.61 -11.55
C ALA A 60 -2.08 4.65 -10.84
N THR A 61 -2.63 5.82 -10.51
CA THR A 61 -1.91 6.89 -9.82
C THR A 61 -1.47 6.45 -8.43
N THR A 62 -2.38 5.87 -7.64
CA THR A 62 -2.07 5.25 -6.35
C THR A 62 -0.97 4.19 -6.50
N MET A 63 -1.12 3.28 -7.47
CA MET A 63 -0.13 2.23 -7.69
C MET A 63 1.26 2.80 -8.04
N ASP A 64 1.34 3.85 -8.86
CA ASP A 64 2.62 4.48 -9.18
C ASP A 64 3.25 5.12 -7.93
N ILE A 65 2.54 5.99 -7.22
CA ILE A 65 3.11 6.68 -6.04
C ILE A 65 3.47 5.71 -4.91
N HIS A 66 2.63 4.71 -4.66
CA HIS A 66 2.81 3.76 -3.57
C HIS A 66 4.06 2.91 -3.78
N TYR A 67 4.36 2.56 -5.03
CA TYR A 67 5.58 1.84 -5.39
C TYR A 67 6.80 2.77 -5.55
N SER A 68 6.72 3.75 -6.44
CA SER A 68 7.87 4.57 -6.84
C SER A 68 8.27 5.63 -5.81
N ARG A 69 7.39 5.98 -4.89
CA ARG A 69 7.66 6.92 -3.78
C ARG A 69 7.72 6.23 -2.44
N HIS A 70 6.60 5.68 -1.98
CA HIS A 70 6.50 5.19 -0.61
C HIS A 70 7.43 3.99 -0.38
N HIS A 71 7.34 2.94 -1.22
CA HIS A 71 8.25 1.80 -1.10
C HIS A 71 9.71 2.18 -1.38
N ALA A 72 9.96 2.99 -2.41
CA ALA A 72 11.33 3.47 -2.72
C ALA A 72 11.96 4.27 -1.57
N ALA A 73 11.18 5.06 -0.84
CA ALA A 73 11.66 5.82 0.32
C ALA A 73 12.08 4.90 1.47
N PHE A 74 11.35 3.81 1.71
CA PHE A 74 11.73 2.80 2.70
C PHE A 74 13.05 2.12 2.33
N VAL A 75 13.21 1.69 1.08
CA VAL A 75 14.47 1.08 0.61
C VAL A 75 15.63 2.09 0.73
N THR A 76 15.40 3.36 0.37
CA THR A 76 16.41 4.43 0.51
C THR A 76 16.81 4.64 1.98
N GLY A 77 15.84 4.73 2.88
CA GLY A 77 16.09 4.89 4.31
C GLY A 77 16.89 3.73 4.91
N LEU A 78 16.56 2.50 4.49
CA LEU A 78 17.27 1.29 4.92
C LEU A 78 18.70 1.25 4.37
N ASN A 79 18.90 1.59 3.09
CA ASN A 79 20.24 1.68 2.48
C ASN A 79 21.08 2.79 3.11
N ASN A 80 20.49 3.91 3.52
CA ASN A 80 21.20 4.96 4.24
C ASN A 80 21.69 4.47 5.61
N ALA A 81 20.88 3.72 6.35
CA ALA A 81 21.30 3.11 7.61
C ALA A 81 22.42 2.07 7.42
N ALA A 82 22.43 1.37 6.28
CA ALA A 82 23.42 0.34 5.98
C ALA A 82 24.82 0.89 5.65
N LYS A 83 24.95 2.16 5.22
CA LYS A 83 26.24 2.78 4.85
C LYS A 83 27.26 2.72 5.99
N ASP A 84 26.80 3.00 7.20
CA ASP A 84 27.65 3.07 8.39
C ASP A 84 27.59 1.78 9.24
N HIS A 85 26.75 0.82 8.83
CA HIS A 85 26.45 -0.40 9.59
C HIS A 85 26.38 -1.64 8.67
N GLY A 86 27.55 -2.13 8.24
CA GLY A 86 27.67 -3.25 7.30
C GLY A 86 26.95 -4.55 7.71
N VAL A 87 26.64 -4.73 9.00
CA VAL A 87 25.82 -5.85 9.49
C VAL A 87 24.43 -5.90 8.84
N LEU A 88 23.87 -4.75 8.45
CA LEU A 88 22.57 -4.69 7.77
C LEU A 88 22.64 -5.30 6.37
N ALA A 89 23.75 -5.13 5.65
CA ALA A 89 23.93 -5.71 4.33
C ALA A 89 24.17 -7.23 4.36
N ALA A 90 24.51 -7.79 5.52
CA ALA A 90 24.91 -9.18 5.67
C ALA A 90 23.75 -10.15 5.94
N LYS A 91 22.55 -9.64 6.24
CA LYS A 91 21.39 -10.45 6.61
C LYS A 91 20.16 -10.08 5.77
N PRO A 92 19.30 -11.06 5.44
CA PRO A 92 18.05 -10.75 4.78
C PRO A 92 17.11 -9.99 5.73
N ILE A 93 16.20 -9.20 5.17
CA ILE A 93 15.38 -8.26 5.93
C ILE A 93 14.49 -8.94 6.99
N ASN A 94 14.00 -10.15 6.73
CA ASN A 94 13.23 -10.94 7.71
C ASN A 94 14.06 -11.30 8.95
N GLU A 95 15.35 -11.57 8.81
CA GLU A 95 16.24 -11.84 9.95
C GLU A 95 16.54 -10.56 10.74
N LEU A 96 16.77 -9.45 10.04
CA LEU A 96 16.97 -8.15 10.69
C LEU A 96 15.75 -7.74 11.50
N LEU A 97 14.55 -7.93 10.95
CA LEU A 97 13.29 -7.62 11.64
C LEU A 97 13.02 -8.57 12.81
N GLY A 98 13.30 -9.87 12.65
CA GLY A 98 13.09 -10.87 13.69
C GLY A 98 14.04 -10.77 14.89
N ASP A 99 15.12 -10.00 14.77
CA ASP A 99 16.13 -9.81 15.82
C ASP A 99 16.58 -8.35 15.93
N ILE A 100 15.64 -7.40 15.81
CA ILE A 100 15.93 -5.95 15.86
C ILE A 100 16.69 -5.56 17.14
N THR A 101 16.40 -6.22 18.26
CA THR A 101 17.04 -5.92 19.55
C THR A 101 18.51 -6.32 19.58
N ALA A 102 18.97 -7.25 18.73
CA ALA A 102 20.39 -7.58 18.60
C ALA A 102 21.16 -6.59 17.72
N LEU A 103 20.47 -5.71 16.97
CA LEU A 103 21.12 -4.70 16.14
C LEU A 103 21.67 -3.54 16.99
N PRO A 104 22.68 -2.81 16.49
CA PRO A 104 23.14 -1.58 17.12
C PRO A 104 21.97 -0.61 17.35
N GLU A 105 21.90 -0.01 18.53
CA GLU A 105 20.80 0.87 18.93
C GLU A 105 20.52 1.97 17.90
N ALA A 106 21.58 2.57 17.36
CA ALA A 106 21.54 3.65 16.37
C ALA A 106 20.73 3.32 15.10
N VAL A 107 20.62 2.04 14.72
CA VAL A 107 19.88 1.63 13.51
C VAL A 107 18.53 0.97 13.78
N ARG A 108 18.18 0.67 15.04
CA ARG A 108 16.97 -0.11 15.35
C ARG A 108 15.70 0.56 14.84
N VAL A 109 15.59 1.88 15.00
CA VAL A 109 14.43 2.66 14.52
C VAL A 109 14.35 2.66 12.99
N ALA A 110 15.49 2.83 12.31
CA ALA A 110 15.56 2.80 10.86
C ALA A 110 15.16 1.41 10.32
N VAL A 111 15.70 0.34 10.90
CA VAL A 111 15.35 -1.04 10.52
C VAL A 111 13.89 -1.36 10.83
N ARG A 112 13.36 -0.92 11.99
CA ARG A 112 11.94 -1.09 12.31
C ARG A 112 11.03 -0.44 11.27
N ASN A 113 11.24 0.85 11.02
CA ASN A 113 10.33 1.63 10.18
C ASN A 113 10.56 1.39 8.69
N ALA A 114 11.81 1.55 8.22
CA ALA A 114 12.16 1.42 6.81
C ALA A 114 12.26 -0.05 6.41
N GLY A 115 12.81 -0.91 7.26
CA GLY A 115 12.85 -2.35 7.02
C GLY A 115 11.46 -2.99 7.06
N GLY A 116 10.63 -2.61 8.03
CA GLY A 116 9.23 -3.04 8.08
C GLY A 116 8.45 -2.57 6.86
N GLY A 117 8.63 -1.31 6.45
CA GLY A 117 8.02 -0.76 5.24
C GLY A 117 8.45 -1.52 3.99
N HIS A 118 9.74 -1.77 3.82
CA HIS A 118 10.25 -2.57 2.70
C HIS A 118 9.66 -3.98 2.69
N ALA A 119 9.60 -4.65 3.85
CA ALA A 119 9.10 -6.01 3.92
C ALA A 119 7.60 -6.13 3.64
N ASN A 120 6.81 -5.24 4.24
CA ASN A 120 5.35 -5.23 4.06
C ASN A 120 4.98 -4.95 2.60
N HIS A 121 5.64 -3.98 1.95
CA HIS A 121 5.34 -3.63 0.57
C HIS A 121 5.84 -4.70 -0.43
N SER A 122 7.01 -5.32 -0.19
CA SER A 122 7.51 -6.41 -1.04
C SER A 122 6.50 -7.56 -1.14
N MET A 123 5.95 -7.97 0.00
CA MET A 123 4.85 -8.94 0.05
C MET A 123 3.58 -8.40 -0.64
N PHE A 124 3.18 -7.15 -0.36
CA PHE A 124 1.94 -6.57 -0.88
C PHE A 124 1.86 -6.58 -2.41
N TRP A 125 2.96 -6.27 -3.10
CA TRP A 125 3.02 -6.33 -4.57
C TRP A 125 2.95 -7.74 -5.12
N GLU A 126 3.47 -8.73 -4.39
CA GLU A 126 3.50 -10.12 -4.85
C GLU A 126 2.13 -10.78 -4.77
N ILE A 127 1.36 -10.49 -3.70
CA ILE A 127 0.08 -11.14 -3.43
C ILE A 127 -1.10 -10.53 -4.19
N MET A 128 -0.85 -9.58 -5.08
CA MET A 128 -1.87 -8.97 -5.93
C MET A 128 -1.60 -9.26 -7.41
N GLY A 129 -2.60 -9.11 -8.28
CA GLY A 129 -2.39 -9.26 -9.71
C GLY A 129 -3.63 -8.95 -10.57
N PRO A 130 -3.44 -8.70 -11.87
CA PRO A 130 -4.53 -8.50 -12.83
C PRO A 130 -5.34 -9.78 -13.04
N GLY A 131 -6.65 -9.65 -13.22
CA GLY A 131 -7.55 -10.79 -13.46
C GLY A 131 -7.59 -11.80 -12.30
N ALA A 132 -7.15 -11.40 -11.12
CA ALA A 132 -7.14 -12.23 -9.91
C ALA A 132 -8.48 -12.11 -9.15
N GLY A 133 -8.44 -12.28 -7.82
CA GLY A 133 -9.61 -12.27 -6.97
C GLY A 133 -10.36 -13.60 -6.97
N GLY A 134 -11.66 -13.54 -6.69
CA GLY A 134 -12.47 -14.73 -6.44
C GLY A 134 -12.17 -15.40 -5.10
N ALA A 135 -12.65 -16.63 -4.94
CA ALA A 135 -12.42 -17.42 -3.73
C ALA A 135 -11.01 -18.05 -3.72
N PRO A 136 -10.40 -18.26 -2.55
CA PRO A 136 -9.15 -19.01 -2.44
C PRO A 136 -9.32 -20.42 -3.00
N THR A 137 -8.26 -20.92 -3.61
CA THR A 137 -8.16 -22.29 -4.14
C THR A 137 -7.00 -23.03 -3.49
N GLY A 138 -6.93 -24.35 -3.68
CA GLY A 138 -5.79 -25.16 -3.21
C GLY A 138 -5.65 -25.25 -1.68
N ASP A 139 -4.43 -25.53 -1.22
CA ASP A 139 -4.12 -25.79 0.19
C ASP A 139 -4.48 -24.61 1.10
N VAL A 140 -4.30 -23.37 0.63
CA VAL A 140 -4.66 -22.20 1.45
C VAL A 140 -6.16 -22.10 1.69
N ALA A 141 -7.01 -22.54 0.75
CA ALA A 141 -8.46 -22.55 0.94
C ALA A 141 -8.87 -23.49 2.08
N ALA A 142 -8.24 -24.66 2.15
CA ALA A 142 -8.44 -25.62 3.24
C ALA A 142 -7.95 -25.04 4.59
N ALA A 143 -6.79 -24.38 4.59
CA ALA A 143 -6.25 -23.72 5.78
C ALA A 143 -7.15 -22.57 6.27
N ILE A 144 -7.65 -21.72 5.38
CA ILE A 144 -8.62 -20.65 5.69
C ILE A 144 -9.90 -21.26 6.29
N THR A 145 -10.40 -22.36 5.71
CA THR A 145 -11.59 -23.05 6.23
C THR A 145 -11.37 -23.54 7.65
N LYS A 146 -10.24 -24.22 7.89
CA LYS A 146 -9.88 -24.81 9.18
C LYS A 146 -9.61 -23.77 10.26
N ASP A 147 -8.80 -22.75 9.96
CA ASP A 147 -8.22 -21.87 10.97
C ASP A 147 -8.97 -20.53 11.10
N LEU A 148 -9.62 -20.07 10.03
CA LEU A 148 -10.29 -18.75 9.97
C LEU A 148 -11.82 -18.87 9.81
N GLY A 149 -12.33 -20.10 9.74
CA GLY A 149 -13.77 -20.40 9.73
C GLY A 149 -14.45 -20.21 8.38
N GLY A 150 -13.71 -20.41 7.28
CA GLY A 150 -14.23 -20.29 5.91
C GLY A 150 -14.01 -18.91 5.31
N PHE A 151 -14.12 -18.82 3.98
CA PHE A 151 -13.71 -17.62 3.25
C PHE A 151 -14.58 -16.39 3.59
N ASP A 152 -15.90 -16.54 3.68
CA ASP A 152 -16.79 -15.42 3.99
C ASP A 152 -16.55 -14.85 5.39
N LYS A 153 -16.37 -15.73 6.38
CA LYS A 153 -16.06 -15.32 7.76
C LYS A 153 -14.68 -14.66 7.82
N PHE A 154 -13.67 -15.28 7.19
CA PHE A 154 -12.33 -14.72 7.11
C PHE A 154 -12.35 -13.31 6.49
N LYS A 155 -13.05 -13.13 5.37
CA LYS A 155 -13.20 -11.84 4.69
C LYS A 155 -13.82 -10.80 5.62
N ALA A 156 -14.92 -11.13 6.29
CA ALA A 156 -15.58 -10.23 7.24
C ALA A 156 -14.67 -9.83 8.41
N ASP A 157 -13.95 -10.80 9.01
CA ASP A 157 -13.06 -10.55 10.13
C ASP A 157 -11.84 -9.71 9.73
N PHE A 158 -11.28 -9.97 8.54
CA PHE A 158 -10.15 -9.23 7.99
C PHE A 158 -10.54 -7.78 7.67
N GLU A 159 -11.70 -7.55 7.05
CA GLU A 159 -12.25 -6.22 6.81
C GLU A 159 -12.49 -5.47 8.14
N ALA A 160 -13.10 -6.15 9.13
CA ALA A 160 -13.33 -5.57 10.45
C ALA A 160 -12.02 -5.20 11.16
N ALA A 161 -10.97 -6.03 11.05
CA ALA A 161 -9.65 -5.73 11.59
C ALA A 161 -9.04 -4.47 10.92
N GLY A 162 -9.15 -4.34 9.61
CA GLY A 162 -8.64 -3.18 8.87
C GLY A 162 -9.36 -1.87 9.19
N LEU A 163 -10.66 -1.94 9.46
CA LEU A 163 -11.43 -0.79 9.93
C LEU A 163 -11.05 -0.36 11.34
N ARG A 164 -10.62 -1.30 12.21
CA ARG A 164 -10.21 -1.01 13.59
C ARG A 164 -8.80 -0.45 13.72
N VAL A 165 -7.98 -0.50 12.66
CA VAL A 165 -6.66 0.14 12.67
C VAL A 165 -6.84 1.65 12.78
N PHE A 166 -6.55 2.20 13.97
CA PHE A 166 -6.61 3.64 14.19
C PHE A 166 -5.33 4.31 13.68
N GLY A 167 -5.48 5.25 12.75
CA GLY A 167 -4.36 5.86 12.03
C GLY A 167 -3.80 4.95 10.94
N SER A 168 -2.48 4.86 10.90
CA SER A 168 -1.70 4.15 9.87
C SER A 168 -1.36 2.73 10.30
N GLY A 169 -1.42 1.76 9.38
CA GLY A 169 -1.07 0.38 9.70
C GLY A 169 -1.49 -0.63 8.64
N TRP A 170 -1.50 -1.88 9.05
CA TRP A 170 -1.71 -3.04 8.19
C TRP A 170 -2.55 -4.10 8.87
N VAL A 171 -3.23 -4.91 8.05
CA VAL A 171 -3.85 -6.18 8.47
C VAL A 171 -3.08 -7.32 7.82
N PHE A 172 -2.80 -8.38 8.58
CA PHE A 172 -2.01 -9.52 8.11
C PHE A 172 -2.70 -10.84 8.43
N VAL A 173 -2.49 -11.81 7.56
CA VAL A 173 -2.57 -13.23 7.90
C VAL A 173 -1.15 -13.75 8.05
N THR A 174 -0.85 -14.28 9.23
CA THR A 174 0.39 -14.99 9.50
C THR A 174 0.22 -16.48 9.26
N VAL A 175 1.34 -17.17 9.05
CA VAL A 175 1.40 -18.62 8.89
C VAL A 175 2.57 -19.18 9.69
N ASP A 176 2.36 -20.26 10.42
CA ASP A 176 3.45 -20.98 11.09
C ASP A 176 4.00 -22.13 10.22
N LYS A 177 5.06 -22.81 10.68
CA LYS A 177 5.66 -23.93 9.95
C LYS A 177 4.72 -25.14 9.79
N ALA A 178 3.71 -25.27 10.65
CA ALA A 178 2.66 -26.29 10.53
C ALA A 178 1.56 -25.87 9.54
N GLY A 179 1.63 -24.66 8.99
CA GLY A 179 0.64 -24.10 8.09
C GLY A 179 -0.61 -23.57 8.80
N LYS A 180 -0.56 -23.33 10.11
CA LYS A 180 -1.66 -22.72 10.87
C LYS A 180 -1.74 -21.23 10.57
N LEU A 181 -2.94 -20.74 10.29
CA LEU A 181 -3.19 -19.32 10.01
C LEU A 181 -3.64 -18.54 11.25
N ALA A 182 -3.25 -17.26 11.33
CA ALA A 182 -3.78 -16.33 12.31
C ALA A 182 -3.90 -14.90 11.75
N LEU A 183 -5.00 -14.22 12.08
CA LEU A 183 -5.28 -12.83 11.70
C LEU A 183 -4.78 -11.86 12.78
N LEU A 184 -4.06 -10.81 12.38
CA LEU A 184 -3.67 -9.72 13.29
C LEU A 184 -3.51 -8.40 12.53
N SER A 185 -3.38 -7.30 13.27
CA SER A 185 -3.05 -5.98 12.72
C SER A 185 -1.81 -5.41 13.38
N LYS A 186 -1.06 -4.57 12.66
CA LYS A 186 0.10 -3.84 13.20
C LYS A 186 0.02 -2.34 12.88
N PRO A 187 0.46 -1.47 13.81
CA PRO A 187 0.50 -0.04 13.56
C PRO A 187 1.68 0.31 12.65
N ASN A 188 1.54 1.42 11.93
CA ASN A 188 2.58 1.99 11.09
C ASN A 188 3.20 0.96 10.13
N GLN A 189 4.52 0.77 10.17
CA GLN A 189 5.25 -0.22 9.37
C GLN A 189 5.73 -1.40 10.22
N ASP A 190 5.22 -1.56 11.44
CA ASP A 190 5.52 -2.77 12.22
C ASP A 190 5.06 -3.99 11.44
N SER A 191 5.87 -5.06 11.50
CA SER A 191 5.63 -6.29 10.75
C SER A 191 5.53 -7.46 11.71
N PRO A 192 4.66 -8.47 11.45
CA PRO A 192 4.65 -9.70 12.24
C PRO A 192 6.01 -10.40 12.29
N LEU A 193 6.89 -10.13 11.32
CA LEU A 193 8.28 -10.60 11.32
C LEU A 193 9.05 -10.18 12.58
N MET A 194 8.70 -9.04 13.19
CA MET A 194 9.30 -8.57 14.44
C MET A 194 8.97 -9.47 15.63
N ASP A 195 7.85 -10.19 15.55
CA ASP A 195 7.45 -11.21 16.53
C ASP A 195 7.82 -12.62 16.06
N LYS A 196 8.67 -12.73 15.02
CA LYS A 196 9.09 -13.99 14.39
C LYS A 196 7.94 -14.79 13.78
N HIS A 197 6.85 -14.12 13.39
CA HIS A 197 5.77 -14.71 12.62
C HIS A 197 5.99 -14.51 11.12
N MET A 198 5.84 -15.57 10.32
CA MET A 198 5.89 -15.45 8.86
C MET A 198 4.59 -14.83 8.34
N VAL A 199 4.69 -13.99 7.32
CA VAL A 199 3.56 -13.23 6.75
C VAL A 199 3.10 -13.89 5.46
N LEU A 200 1.88 -14.45 5.49
CA LEU A 200 1.30 -15.09 4.33
C LEU A 200 0.78 -14.05 3.32
N LEU A 201 -0.08 -13.16 3.79
CA LEU A 201 -0.67 -12.06 3.03
C LEU A 201 -1.02 -10.90 3.97
N GLY A 202 -1.19 -9.70 3.43
CA GLY A 202 -1.64 -8.55 4.20
C GLY A 202 -2.09 -7.39 3.32
N ASN A 203 -2.84 -6.47 3.91
CA ASN A 203 -3.39 -5.32 3.21
C ASN A 203 -2.96 -4.03 3.90
N ASP A 204 -2.45 -3.08 3.09
CA ASP A 204 -2.06 -1.75 3.54
C ASP A 204 -3.32 -0.91 3.81
N VAL A 205 -3.46 -0.41 5.03
CA VAL A 205 -4.56 0.51 5.40
C VAL A 205 -4.04 1.89 5.81
N TRP A 206 -2.80 2.22 5.46
CA TRP A 206 -2.37 3.61 5.39
C TRP A 206 -3.22 4.36 4.36
N GLU A 207 -3.51 5.63 4.63
CA GLU A 207 -4.34 6.44 3.74
C GLU A 207 -3.74 6.57 2.33
N HIS A 208 -2.41 6.61 2.18
CA HIS A 208 -1.78 6.64 0.85
C HIS A 208 -2.16 5.46 -0.05
N ALA A 209 -2.61 4.33 0.50
CA ALA A 209 -2.96 3.14 -0.27
C ALA A 209 -4.35 3.23 -0.91
N TYR A 210 -5.20 4.18 -0.48
CA TYR A 210 -6.59 4.24 -0.94
C TYR A 210 -7.19 5.63 -1.12
N TYR A 211 -6.58 6.69 -0.57
CA TYR A 211 -7.26 7.97 -0.42
C TYR A 211 -7.60 8.64 -1.74
N LEU A 212 -6.78 8.48 -2.78
CA LEU A 212 -7.04 9.10 -4.08
C LEU A 212 -8.35 8.61 -4.70
N LYS A 213 -8.68 7.33 -4.56
CA LYS A 213 -9.89 6.71 -5.10
C LYS A 213 -11.05 6.62 -4.11
N TYR A 214 -10.76 6.29 -2.86
CA TYR A 214 -11.78 5.99 -1.84
C TYR A 214 -11.96 7.10 -0.80
N GLN A 215 -11.05 8.07 -0.74
CA GLN A 215 -11.05 9.12 0.28
C GLN A 215 -11.19 8.51 1.68
N ASN A 216 -12.14 8.95 2.50
CA ASN A 216 -12.38 8.41 3.83
C ASN A 216 -13.03 7.01 3.85
N ARG A 217 -13.45 6.46 2.70
CA ARG A 217 -14.20 5.20 2.62
C ARG A 217 -13.28 3.98 2.61
N ARG A 218 -12.46 3.82 3.66
CA ARG A 218 -11.59 2.64 3.84
C ARG A 218 -12.34 1.32 3.73
N ALA A 219 -13.61 1.29 4.17
CA ALA A 219 -14.48 0.11 4.05
C ALA A 219 -14.66 -0.34 2.60
N ASP A 220 -14.83 0.60 1.67
CA ASP A 220 -15.01 0.31 0.25
C ASP A 220 -13.71 -0.20 -0.37
N TYR A 221 -12.56 0.37 0.02
CA TYR A 221 -11.23 -0.10 -0.38
C TYR A 221 -11.00 -1.55 0.08
N LEU A 222 -11.22 -1.85 1.36
CA LEU A 222 -11.03 -3.18 1.93
C LEU A 222 -11.88 -4.23 1.19
N LYS A 223 -13.14 -3.90 0.89
CA LYS A 223 -14.04 -4.77 0.11
C LYS A 223 -13.56 -4.96 -1.33
N SER A 224 -13.05 -3.90 -1.96
CA SER A 224 -12.61 -3.92 -3.36
C SER A 224 -11.29 -4.69 -3.54
N TRP A 225 -10.39 -4.62 -2.56
CA TRP A 225 -9.08 -5.26 -2.59
C TRP A 225 -9.13 -6.77 -2.83
N TRP A 226 -10.18 -7.46 -2.34
CA TRP A 226 -10.37 -8.90 -2.58
C TRP A 226 -10.45 -9.28 -4.06
N ASN A 227 -10.79 -8.36 -4.95
CA ASN A 227 -10.86 -8.62 -6.39
C ASN A 227 -9.49 -8.64 -7.07
N VAL A 228 -8.43 -8.24 -6.38
CA VAL A 228 -7.05 -8.25 -6.90
C VAL A 228 -6.13 -9.18 -6.14
N VAL A 229 -6.61 -9.88 -5.11
CA VAL A 229 -5.83 -10.86 -4.36
C VAL A 229 -5.48 -12.04 -5.27
N ASN A 230 -4.19 -12.31 -5.41
CA ASN A 230 -3.64 -13.37 -6.23
C ASN A 230 -3.49 -14.66 -5.41
N TRP A 231 -4.54 -15.48 -5.37
CA TRP A 231 -4.54 -16.73 -4.61
C TRP A 231 -3.51 -17.76 -5.07
N ALA A 232 -3.05 -17.71 -6.33
CA ALA A 232 -1.95 -18.56 -6.78
C ALA A 232 -0.65 -18.18 -6.05
N LYS A 233 -0.33 -16.89 -5.97
CA LYS A 233 0.83 -16.39 -5.23
C LYS A 233 0.71 -16.62 -3.73
N VAL A 234 -0.49 -16.47 -3.16
CA VAL A 234 -0.73 -16.81 -1.76
C VAL A 234 -0.49 -18.31 -1.50
N ASN A 235 -0.90 -19.21 -2.40
CA ASN A 235 -0.59 -20.64 -2.27
C ASN A 235 0.91 -20.93 -2.38
N GLU A 236 1.63 -20.29 -3.31
CA GLU A 236 3.10 -20.40 -3.41
C GLU A 236 3.77 -19.99 -2.10
N ARG A 237 3.36 -18.86 -1.52
CA ARG A 237 3.85 -18.38 -0.22
C ARG A 237 3.49 -19.32 0.92
N TYR A 238 2.28 -19.89 0.92
CA TYR A 238 1.85 -20.89 1.91
C TYR A 238 2.71 -22.16 1.86
N ALA A 239 2.96 -22.69 0.66
CA ALA A 239 3.84 -23.83 0.47
C ALA A 239 5.28 -23.53 0.90
N ALA A 240 5.81 -22.36 0.54
CA ALA A 240 7.13 -21.90 0.97
C ALA A 240 7.23 -21.80 2.50
N ALA A 241 6.18 -21.33 3.18
CA ALA A 241 6.15 -21.22 4.65
C ALA A 241 6.26 -22.59 5.31
N LYS A 242 5.47 -23.57 4.84
CA LYS A 242 5.52 -24.96 5.33
C LYS A 242 6.86 -25.63 5.05
N ALA A 243 7.55 -25.23 3.98
CA ALA A 243 8.89 -25.69 3.65
C ALA A 243 10.02 -24.95 4.40
N GLY A 244 9.71 -23.93 5.21
CA GLY A 244 10.71 -23.09 5.88
C GLY A 244 11.52 -22.21 4.92
N LYS A 245 10.97 -21.91 3.75
CA LYS A 245 11.61 -21.15 2.66
C LYS A 245 10.94 -19.81 2.38
N LEU A 246 9.86 -19.46 3.09
CA LEU A 246 9.18 -18.18 2.88
C LEU A 246 10.07 -17.03 3.33
N THR A 247 10.41 -16.18 2.36
CA THR A 247 11.12 -14.92 2.58
C THR A 247 10.19 -13.74 2.35
N VAL A 248 10.74 -12.55 2.58
CA VAL A 248 10.14 -11.27 2.20
C VAL A 248 10.30 -11.03 0.70
#